data_AF-A0A959E3H4-F1
#
_entry.id   AF-A0A959E3H4-F1
#
_cell.length_a   1.000
_cell.length_b   1.000
_cell.length_c   1.000
_cell.angle_alpha   90.00
_cell.angle_beta   90.00
_cell.angle_gamma   90.00
#
_symmetry.space_group_name_H-M   'P 1'
#
loop_
_entity.id
_entity.type
_entity.pdbx_description
1 polymer ?
#
loop_
_entity_poly.entity_id
_entity_poly.type
_entity_poly.pdbx_seq_one_letter_code
_entity_poly.pdbx_strand_id
1 'polypeptide(L)'
;MSLGIKIRGKRENARQKLLPATGSRQLKVQLAVEVKFGVPSKKCDNYGICQINRTDDVVAAAVELPECLNCGKAAKAIMSLYSGNRIELVFPKSSLLPKVRAAVFGSLRFEVEEDYPLPDSVFDPATAPDEEWTFKSGRYFILETDGFYFINFH
;
A
#
# COMPACT_ATOMS: atom_id res chain seq x y z
N MET A 1 -15.03 67.31 23.46
CA MET A 1 -15.62 66.01 23.86
C MET A 1 -16.18 65.33 22.62
N SER A 2 -16.08 64.00 22.58
CA SER A 2 -15.73 63.18 21.41
C SER A 2 -16.76 63.04 20.27
N LEU A 3 -16.23 62.94 19.04
CA LEU A 3 -16.89 62.43 17.84
C LEU A 3 -17.13 60.90 17.95
N GLY A 4 -18.38 60.46 17.83
CA GLY A 4 -18.76 59.06 17.80
C GLY A 4 -18.81 58.51 16.36
N ILE A 5 -17.81 57.74 15.95
CA ILE A 5 -17.81 56.99 14.70
C ILE A 5 -18.44 55.61 14.94
N LYS A 6 -19.54 55.34 14.24
CA LYS A 6 -20.31 54.08 14.34
C LYS A 6 -19.79 53.09 13.28
N ILE A 7 -18.89 52.20 13.67
CA ILE A 7 -18.39 51.12 12.80
C ILE A 7 -19.39 49.97 12.80
N ARG A 8 -20.14 49.79 11.70
CA ARG A 8 -20.93 48.58 11.44
C ARG A 8 -19.99 47.47 10.95
N GLY A 9 -19.52 46.63 11.87
CA GLY A 9 -18.95 45.33 11.56
C GLY A 9 -20.02 44.24 11.73
N LYS A 10 -20.41 43.59 10.64
CA LYS A 10 -20.96 42.22 10.62
C LYS A 10 -20.89 41.70 9.18
N ARG A 11 -19.69 41.24 8.80
CA ARG A 11 -19.51 40.23 7.76
C ARG A 11 -19.78 38.90 8.42
N GLU A 12 -20.84 38.20 8.04
CA GLU A 12 -20.97 36.75 8.23
C GLU A 12 -22.27 36.28 7.60
N ASN A 13 -22.16 35.69 6.41
CA ASN A 13 -22.80 34.44 6.01
C ASN A 13 -22.54 34.21 4.52
N ALA A 14 -21.27 34.04 4.17
CA ALA A 14 -20.96 33.20 3.03
C ALA A 14 -21.21 31.75 3.50
N ARG A 15 -22.45 31.28 3.36
CA ARG A 15 -22.73 29.84 3.25
C ARG A 15 -22.03 29.36 1.98
N GLN A 16 -20.71 29.17 2.06
CA GLN A 16 -20.03 28.23 1.19
C GLN A 16 -20.66 26.88 1.52
N LYS A 17 -21.62 26.48 0.68
CA LYS A 17 -21.84 25.07 0.40
C LYS A 17 -20.47 24.52 0.04
N LEU A 18 -19.80 23.91 1.02
CA LEU A 18 -18.73 22.97 0.78
C LEU A 18 -19.33 21.91 -0.14
N LEU A 19 -19.10 22.08 -1.43
CA LEU A 19 -19.12 20.98 -2.38
C LEU A 19 -18.32 19.85 -1.73
N PRO A 20 -18.82 18.60 -1.71
CA PRO A 20 -18.02 17.51 -1.19
C PRO A 20 -16.69 17.54 -1.93
N ALA A 21 -15.60 17.68 -1.16
CA ALA A 21 -14.26 17.56 -1.70
C ALA A 21 -14.23 16.28 -2.54
N THR A 22 -13.83 16.43 -3.80
CA THR A 22 -13.42 15.34 -4.70
C THR A 22 -12.84 14.19 -3.88
N GLY A 23 -13.50 13.03 -3.92
CA GLY A 23 -13.36 11.90 -2.99
C GLY A 23 -11.99 11.80 -2.34
N SER A 24 -11.90 12.23 -1.08
CA SER A 24 -10.72 12.02 -0.26
C SER A 24 -10.45 10.52 -0.17
N ARG A 25 -9.30 10.10 -0.70
CA ARG A 25 -8.77 8.73 -0.58
C ARG A 25 -8.63 8.43 0.91
N GLN A 26 -9.57 7.68 1.46
CA GLN A 26 -9.59 7.34 2.88
C GLN A 26 -8.91 5.99 3.06
N LEU A 27 -7.87 5.95 3.89
CA LEU A 27 -7.25 4.69 4.32
C LEU A 27 -8.30 3.87 5.09
N LYS A 28 -8.54 2.64 4.64
CA LYS A 28 -9.46 1.68 5.25
C LYS A 28 -8.73 0.76 6.23
N VAL A 29 -7.63 0.17 5.77
CA VAL A 29 -6.89 -0.86 6.50
C VAL A 29 -5.40 -0.69 6.21
N GLN A 30 -4.56 -0.92 7.23
CA GLN A 30 -3.11 -0.98 7.09
C GLN A 30 -2.58 -2.20 7.86
N LEU A 31 -1.77 -3.01 7.20
CA LEU A 31 -1.28 -4.30 7.73
C LEU A 31 0.20 -4.48 7.42
N ALA A 32 0.89 -5.19 8.31
CA ALA A 32 2.19 -5.79 8.03
C ALA A 32 1.98 -7.10 7.27
N VAL A 33 2.69 -7.27 6.17
CA VAL A 33 2.58 -8.48 5.34
C VAL A 33 3.94 -9.01 4.92
N GLU A 34 4.02 -10.32 4.73
CA GLU A 34 5.07 -10.97 3.95
C GLU A 34 4.54 -11.23 2.54
N VAL A 35 5.26 -10.73 1.55
CA VAL A 35 4.99 -10.95 0.13
C VAL A 35 6.01 -11.96 -0.40
N LYS A 36 5.54 -13.08 -0.95
CA LYS A 36 6.35 -14.02 -1.71
C LYS A 36 6.17 -13.76 -3.19
N PHE A 37 7.27 -13.48 -3.87
CA PHE A 37 7.34 -13.20 -5.29
C PHE A 37 7.42 -14.50 -6.12
N GLY A 38 6.74 -14.50 -7.28
CA GLY A 38 6.80 -15.60 -8.26
C GLY A 38 8.11 -15.62 -9.08
N VAL A 39 8.30 -16.65 -9.90
CA VAL A 39 9.31 -16.70 -11.00
C VAL A 39 8.59 -17.03 -12.31
N PRO A 40 9.01 -16.50 -13.47
CA PRO A 40 8.31 -16.75 -14.72
C PRO A 40 8.32 -18.26 -15.03
N SER A 41 7.19 -18.77 -15.52
CA SER A 41 7.04 -20.08 -16.21
C SER A 41 7.15 -21.39 -15.40
N LYS A 42 7.23 -21.37 -14.06
CA LYS A 42 7.20 -22.63 -13.28
C LYS A 42 6.32 -22.51 -12.02
N LYS A 43 5.01 -22.71 -12.20
CA LYS A 43 4.01 -22.96 -11.14
C LYS A 43 3.99 -21.95 -9.98
N CYS A 44 3.93 -20.66 -10.34
CA CYS A 44 3.29 -19.62 -9.54
C CYS A 44 2.45 -18.89 -10.59
N ASP A 45 1.14 -19.08 -10.62
CA ASP A 45 0.28 -18.57 -11.71
C ASP A 45 0.06 -17.04 -11.61
N ASN A 46 0.93 -16.32 -10.88
CA ASN A 46 0.94 -14.87 -10.71
C ASN A 46 2.38 -14.36 -10.58
N TYR A 47 3.07 -14.13 -11.70
CA TYR A 47 4.36 -13.45 -11.66
C TYR A 47 4.16 -12.01 -11.16
N GLY A 48 5.02 -11.57 -10.23
CA GLY A 48 4.71 -10.49 -9.29
C GLY A 48 4.49 -11.04 -7.89
N ILE A 49 3.23 -11.32 -7.54
CA ILE A 49 2.80 -11.74 -6.19
C ILE A 49 2.33 -13.20 -6.24
N CYS A 50 3.07 -14.12 -5.61
CA CYS A 50 2.68 -15.53 -5.50
C CYS A 50 1.93 -15.82 -4.19
N GLN A 51 2.27 -15.15 -3.09
CA GLN A 51 1.55 -15.27 -1.82
C GLN A 51 1.67 -13.97 -1.03
N ILE A 52 0.60 -13.61 -0.31
CA ILE A 52 0.62 -12.57 0.73
C ILE A 52 0.11 -13.20 2.02
N ASN A 53 0.90 -13.07 3.08
CA ASN A 53 0.52 -13.48 4.42
C ASN A 53 0.58 -12.28 5.36
N ARG A 54 -0.38 -12.16 6.26
CA ARG A 54 -0.28 -11.21 7.38
C ARG A 54 0.89 -11.63 8.28
N THR A 55 1.59 -10.64 8.82
CA THR A 55 2.60 -10.84 9.86
C THR A 55 2.19 -10.06 11.10
N ASP A 56 2.44 -10.61 12.28
CA ASP A 56 2.17 -9.92 13.56
C ASP A 56 3.28 -8.93 13.95
N ASP A 57 4.37 -8.91 13.18
CA ASP A 57 5.48 -7.99 13.39
C ASP A 57 5.02 -6.55 13.14
N VAL A 58 5.07 -5.74 14.19
CA VAL A 58 5.02 -4.28 14.08
C VAL A 58 6.14 -3.90 13.11
N VAL A 59 5.82 -3.24 11.99
CA VAL A 59 6.81 -2.80 10.98
C VAL A 59 7.65 -1.64 11.52
N ALA A 60 8.28 -1.84 12.66
CA ALA A 60 9.15 -0.90 13.33
C ALA A 60 10.56 -1.06 12.77
N ALA A 61 10.81 -0.54 11.58
CA ALA A 61 12.11 -0.11 11.03
C ALA A 61 13.33 -1.07 11.06
N ALA A 62 13.21 -2.26 11.65
CA ALA A 62 14.26 -3.25 11.83
C ALA A 62 13.68 -4.61 11.39
N VAL A 63 13.39 -4.71 10.09
CA VAL A 63 12.94 -5.97 9.53
C VAL A 63 14.15 -6.88 9.42
N GLU A 64 14.23 -7.86 10.31
CA GLU A 64 15.10 -9.01 10.16
C GLU A 64 14.83 -9.69 8.81
N LEU A 65 15.91 -10.02 8.10
CA LEU A 65 15.85 -10.75 6.84
C LEU A 65 15.03 -12.03 7.03
N PRO A 66 14.25 -12.48 6.03
CA PRO A 66 13.51 -13.74 6.14
C PRO A 66 14.45 -14.86 6.62
N GLU A 67 14.08 -15.57 7.70
CA GLU A 67 14.92 -16.58 8.37
C GLU A 67 15.37 -17.72 7.44
N CYS A 68 14.71 -17.86 6.29
CA CYS A 68 15.04 -18.88 5.31
C CYS A 68 16.00 -18.37 4.24
N LEU A 69 17.30 -18.64 4.44
CA LEU A 69 18.40 -18.39 3.48
C LEU A 69 18.12 -18.93 2.04
N ASN A 70 17.28 -19.97 1.92
CA ASN A 70 16.90 -20.64 0.67
C ASN A 70 15.56 -20.18 0.07
N CYS A 71 14.75 -19.40 0.78
CA CYS A 71 13.42 -18.97 0.34
C CYS A 71 13.48 -17.67 -0.48
N GLY A 72 14.50 -17.51 -1.33
CA GLY A 72 15.01 -16.26 -1.89
C GLY A 72 14.10 -15.38 -2.77
N LYS A 73 12.81 -15.28 -2.45
CA LYS A 73 11.75 -14.53 -3.12
C LYS A 73 10.73 -13.97 -2.13
N ALA A 74 11.04 -13.80 -0.84
CA ALA A 74 10.11 -13.20 0.12
C ALA A 74 10.61 -11.84 0.61
N ALA A 75 9.69 -10.96 0.99
CA ALA A 75 9.98 -9.66 1.59
C ALA A 75 8.85 -9.22 2.52
N LYS A 76 9.18 -8.58 3.65
CA LYS A 76 8.17 -7.89 4.45
C LYS A 76 7.84 -6.52 3.87
N ALA A 77 6.58 -6.15 3.93
CA ALA A 77 6.03 -4.90 3.44
C ALA A 77 4.92 -4.36 4.36
N ILE A 78 4.60 -3.09 4.17
CA ILE A 78 3.35 -2.51 4.67
C ILE A 78 2.35 -2.53 3.50
N MET A 79 1.18 -3.11 3.73
CA MET A 79 0.06 -3.05 2.81
C MET A 79 -0.97 -2.05 3.32
N SER A 80 -1.35 -1.10 2.47
CA SER A 80 -2.38 -0.10 2.75
C SER A 80 -3.52 -0.24 1.75
N LEU A 81 -4.75 -0.35 2.25
CA LEU A 81 -5.97 -0.45 1.46
C LEU A 81 -6.75 0.87 1.55
N TYR A 82 -7.04 1.50 0.42
CA TYR A 82 -7.70 2.79 0.33
C TYR A 82 -9.04 2.68 -0.39
N SER A 83 -10.00 3.51 0.00
CA SER A 83 -11.30 3.60 -0.69
C SER A 83 -11.15 3.67 -2.22
N GLY A 84 -12.04 2.94 -2.92
CA GLY A 84 -11.97 2.80 -4.38
C GLY A 84 -11.00 1.70 -4.85
N ASN A 85 -10.86 0.62 -4.08
CA ASN A 85 -10.07 -0.58 -4.41
C ASN A 85 -8.60 -0.33 -4.74
N ARG A 86 -8.01 0.75 -4.19
CA ARG A 86 -6.59 1.02 -4.35
C ARG A 86 -5.78 0.32 -3.27
N ILE A 87 -4.75 -0.41 -3.71
CA ILE A 87 -3.81 -1.09 -2.83
C ILE A 87 -2.44 -0.43 -2.98
N GLU A 88 -1.73 -0.22 -1.88
CA GLU A 88 -0.33 0.19 -1.87
C GLU A 88 0.52 -0.82 -1.10
N LEU A 89 1.65 -1.21 -1.68
CA LEU A 89 2.69 -1.97 -1.00
C LEU A 89 3.94 -1.11 -0.83
N VAL A 90 4.46 -1.07 0.39
CA VAL A 90 5.69 -0.36 0.76
C VAL A 90 6.71 -1.34 1.31
N PHE A 91 7.82 -1.50 0.60
CA PHE A 91 8.90 -2.41 0.98
C PHE A 91 10.09 -1.61 1.52
N PRO A 92 10.45 -1.76 2.80
CA PRO A 92 11.73 -1.27 3.31
C PRO A 92 12.89 -1.93 2.56
N LYS A 93 13.87 -1.17 2.08
CA LYS A 93 15.06 -1.74 1.43
C LYS A 93 15.82 -2.70 2.35
N SER A 94 15.77 -2.46 3.66
CA SER A 94 16.34 -3.34 4.69
C SER A 94 15.66 -4.70 4.79
N SER A 95 14.38 -4.84 4.39
CA SER A 95 13.67 -6.12 4.39
C SER A 95 13.98 -6.99 3.16
N LEU A 96 14.76 -6.46 2.21
CA LEU A 96 15.03 -7.08 0.91
C LEU A 96 16.46 -7.60 0.81
N LEU A 97 16.60 -8.89 0.53
CA LEU A 97 17.88 -9.46 0.11
C LEU A 97 18.35 -8.82 -1.21
N PRO A 98 19.66 -8.56 -1.40
CA PRO A 98 20.17 -7.94 -2.62
C PRO A 98 19.75 -8.64 -3.92
N LYS A 99 19.69 -9.99 -3.90
CA LYS A 99 19.22 -10.79 -5.04
C LYS A 99 17.75 -10.53 -5.39
N VAL A 100 16.89 -10.35 -4.38
CA VAL A 100 15.46 -10.05 -4.56
C VAL A 100 15.31 -8.63 -5.09
N ARG A 101 16.07 -7.68 -4.52
CA ARG A 101 16.08 -6.29 -4.99
C ARG A 101 16.42 -6.20 -6.47
N ALA A 102 17.50 -6.86 -6.90
CA ALA A 102 17.90 -6.87 -8.31
C ALA A 102 16.86 -7.55 -9.21
N ALA A 103 16.32 -8.70 -8.79
CA ALA A 103 15.41 -9.49 -9.62
C ALA A 103 14.01 -8.87 -9.76
N VAL A 104 13.46 -8.30 -8.68
CA VAL A 104 12.07 -7.83 -8.63
C VAL A 104 11.97 -6.32 -8.83
N PHE A 105 12.92 -5.55 -8.29
CA PHE A 105 12.85 -4.08 -8.26
C PHE A 105 13.82 -3.43 -9.27
N GLY A 106 14.76 -4.19 -9.86
CA GLY A 106 15.81 -3.64 -10.73
C GLY A 106 15.32 -3.00 -12.03
N SER A 107 14.14 -3.39 -12.54
CA SER A 107 13.53 -2.80 -13.74
C SER A 107 12.67 -1.57 -13.43
N LEU A 108 12.47 -1.24 -12.14
CA LEU A 108 11.51 -0.26 -11.65
C LEU A 108 10.07 -0.49 -12.13
N ARG A 109 9.76 -1.73 -12.54
CA ARG A 109 8.44 -2.17 -12.98
C ARG A 109 8.09 -3.47 -12.27
N PHE A 110 6.89 -3.49 -11.72
CA PHE A 110 6.32 -4.66 -11.09
C PHE A 110 5.17 -5.17 -11.95
N GLU A 111 5.24 -6.41 -12.38
CA GLU A 111 4.22 -7.04 -13.21
C GLU A 111 3.39 -7.98 -12.33
N VAL A 112 2.07 -7.96 -12.51
CA VAL A 112 1.12 -8.92 -11.96
C VAL A 112 0.47 -9.59 -13.17
N GLU A 113 0.71 -10.88 -13.35
CA GLU A 113 0.24 -11.60 -14.54
C GLU A 113 -1.26 -11.88 -14.55
N GLU A 114 -1.83 -12.33 -13.42
CA GLU A 114 -3.27 -12.58 -13.28
C GLU A 114 -3.85 -11.82 -12.07
N ASP A 115 -5.17 -11.66 -12.06
CA ASP A 115 -5.85 -11.04 -10.91
C ASP A 115 -5.62 -11.91 -9.66
N TYR A 116 -5.02 -11.32 -8.61
CA TYR A 116 -4.77 -12.00 -7.34
C TYR A 116 -5.75 -11.50 -6.28
N PRO A 117 -6.83 -12.24 -5.97
CA PRO A 117 -7.73 -11.90 -4.87
C PRO A 117 -7.01 -12.07 -3.54
N LEU A 118 -7.13 -11.08 -2.65
CA LEU A 118 -6.59 -11.17 -1.30
C LEU A 118 -7.40 -12.19 -0.50
N PRO A 119 -6.77 -13.24 0.05
CA PRO A 119 -7.50 -14.23 0.82
C PRO A 119 -7.91 -13.65 2.18
N ASP A 120 -9.10 -14.02 2.66
CA ASP A 120 -9.67 -13.55 3.94
C ASP A 120 -8.73 -13.73 5.13
N SER A 121 -7.86 -14.74 5.07
CA SER A 121 -6.84 -15.03 6.09
C SER A 121 -5.80 -13.92 6.28
N VAL A 122 -5.70 -12.96 5.36
CA VAL A 122 -4.83 -11.78 5.51
C VAL A 122 -5.44 -10.77 6.48
N PHE A 123 -6.75 -10.80 6.69
CA PHE A 123 -7.45 -9.85 7.53
C PHE A 123 -7.69 -10.39 8.94
N ASP A 124 -7.77 -9.49 9.91
CA ASP A 124 -8.36 -9.83 11.20
C ASP A 124 -9.86 -9.99 11.02
N PRO A 125 -10.51 -11.08 11.48
CA PRO A 125 -11.96 -11.18 11.40
C PRO A 125 -12.70 -10.00 12.05
N ALA A 126 -12.09 -9.35 13.06
CA ALA A 126 -12.67 -8.19 13.73
C ALA A 126 -12.49 -6.87 12.96
N THR A 127 -11.55 -6.80 12.01
CA THR A 127 -11.24 -5.59 11.24
C THR A 127 -11.25 -5.82 9.73
N ALA A 128 -11.77 -6.97 9.30
CA ALA A 128 -11.86 -7.34 7.90
C ALA A 128 -12.74 -6.32 7.16
N PRO A 129 -12.30 -5.83 6.00
CA PRO A 129 -13.12 -4.95 5.20
C PRO A 129 -14.32 -5.72 4.63
N ASP A 130 -15.47 -5.07 4.50
CA ASP A 130 -16.68 -5.63 3.87
C ASP A 130 -16.56 -5.77 2.33
N GLU A 131 -15.43 -5.37 1.76
CA GLU A 131 -15.16 -5.31 0.32
C GLU A 131 -14.10 -6.37 -0.03
N GLU A 132 -14.28 -7.04 -1.17
CA GLU A 132 -13.26 -7.93 -1.74
C GLU A 132 -12.12 -7.10 -2.36
N TRP A 133 -10.88 -7.45 -2.03
CA TRP A 133 -9.69 -6.76 -2.55
C TRP A 133 -8.94 -7.67 -3.50
N THR A 134 -8.47 -7.11 -4.62
CA THR A 134 -7.76 -7.86 -5.65
C THR A 134 -6.63 -7.01 -6.19
N PHE A 135 -5.42 -7.58 -6.27
CA PHE A 135 -4.37 -7.00 -7.10
C PHE A 135 -4.71 -7.34 -8.53
N LYS A 136 -5.05 -6.32 -9.32
CA LYS A 136 -5.36 -6.52 -10.73
C LYS A 136 -4.10 -6.91 -11.51
N SER A 137 -4.30 -7.72 -12.54
CA SER A 137 -3.28 -7.98 -13.54
C SER A 137 -2.86 -6.69 -14.23
N GLY A 138 -1.57 -6.51 -14.45
CA GLY A 138 -1.04 -5.29 -15.04
C GLY A 138 0.44 -5.04 -14.75
N ARG A 139 0.92 -3.91 -15.25
CA ARG A 139 2.28 -3.43 -15.02
C ARG A 139 2.23 -2.13 -14.23
N TYR A 140 2.88 -2.15 -13.08
CA TYR A 140 2.89 -1.08 -12.10
C TYR A 140 4.29 -0.48 -12.01
N PHE A 141 4.35 0.84 -11.84
CA PHE A 141 5.62 1.51 -11.61
C PHE A 141 6.04 1.36 -10.16
N ILE A 142 7.33 1.12 -9.97
CA ILE A 142 7.96 1.12 -8.66
C ILE A 142 8.54 2.52 -8.44
N LEU A 143 8.07 3.21 -7.41
CA LEU A 143 8.72 4.43 -6.94
C LEU A 143 9.79 4.05 -5.93
N GLU A 144 11.04 4.39 -6.22
CA GLU A 144 12.17 4.16 -5.33
C GLU A 144 12.54 5.45 -4.57
N THR A 145 12.77 5.32 -3.26
CA THR A 145 13.35 6.37 -2.40
C THR A 145 14.61 5.83 -1.72
N ASP A 146 15.27 6.62 -0.87
CA ASP A 146 16.49 6.18 -0.18
C ASP A 146 16.27 4.90 0.65
N GLY A 147 15.12 4.79 1.32
CA GLY A 147 14.82 3.70 2.25
C GLY A 147 13.81 2.68 1.75
N PHE A 148 13.04 2.96 0.69
CA PHE A 148 11.83 2.20 0.37
C PHE A 148 11.59 2.02 -1.12
N TYR A 149 10.79 0.99 -1.44
CA TYR A 149 10.11 0.84 -2.72
C TYR A 149 8.60 0.92 -2.51
N PHE A 150 7.90 1.67 -3.34
CA PHE A 150 6.45 1.82 -3.31
C PHE A 150 5.85 1.28 -4.61
N ILE A 151 4.76 0.53 -4.48
CA ILE A 151 3.99 0.02 -5.61
C ILE A 151 2.52 0.33 -5.37
N ASN A 152 1.88 0.96 -6.34
CA ASN A 152 0.50 1.42 -6.26
C ASN A 152 -0.37 0.71 -7.29
N PHE A 153 -1.33 -0.08 -6.81
CA PHE A 153 -2.27 -0.87 -7.61
C PHE A 153 -3.62 -0.15 -7.64
N HIS A 154 -4.15 0.06 -8.84
CA HIS A 154 -5.40 0.76 -9.14
C HIS A 154 -6.16 0.03 -10.24
#